data_AF-A0ABD2WMS6-F1
#
_entry.id   AF-A0ABD2WMS6-F1
#
_cell.length_a   1.000
_cell.length_b   1.000
_cell.length_c   1.000
_cell.angle_alpha   90.00
_cell.angle_beta   90.00
_cell.angle_gamma   90.00
#
_symmetry.space_group_name_H-M   'P 1'
#
loop_
_entity.id
_entity.type
_entity.pdbx_description
1 polymer ?
#
loop_
_entity_poly.entity_id
_entity_poly.type
_entity_poly.pdbx_seq_one_letter_code
_entity_poly.pdbx_strand_id
1 'polypeptide(L)'
;MIPNIVEWVQRGHEEVGYYLTQLLSGHGYFKSHSQRYDNTLSALCPACPSTIEDAEHVFFHCPRFHEERESLQQVLQEEIEPENIIRLMLETTGNWLVVASFAQSVITRLRQEAQEM
;
A
#
# COMPACT_ATOMS: atom_id res chain seq x y z
N MET A 1 19.72 9.64 19.21
CA MET A 1 18.44 8.94 19.48
C MET A 1 17.41 9.95 19.90
N ILE A 2 16.17 9.84 19.42
CA ILE A 2 15.07 10.71 19.87
C ILE A 2 14.63 10.23 21.25
N PRO A 3 14.63 11.09 22.28
CA PRO A 3 14.52 10.66 23.67
C PRO A 3 13.09 10.35 24.14
N ASN A 4 12.07 10.86 23.45
CA ASN A 4 10.67 10.59 23.76
C ASN A 4 9.82 10.59 22.48
N ILE A 5 9.31 9.43 22.09
CA ILE A 5 8.47 9.26 20.91
C ILE A 5 6.98 9.25 21.23
N VAL A 6 6.58 9.30 22.50
CA VAL A 6 5.19 9.12 22.93
C VAL A 6 4.30 10.22 22.35
N GLU A 7 4.77 11.46 22.32
CA GLU A 7 4.06 12.59 21.69
C GLU A 7 3.93 12.44 20.17
N TRP A 8 4.85 11.72 19.53
CA TRP A 8 4.79 11.41 18.11
C TRP A 8 3.81 10.25 17.83
N VAL A 9 3.84 9.20 18.64
CA VAL A 9 2.95 8.03 18.54
C VAL A 9 1.50 8.38 18.90
N GLN A 10 1.29 9.33 19.83
CA GLN A 10 -0.04 9.76 20.27
C GLN A 10 -0.63 10.90 19.43
N ARG A 11 0.14 11.49 18.50
CA ARG A 11 -0.34 12.52 17.57
C ARG A 11 -1.21 11.86 16.51
N GLY A 12 -2.51 11.76 16.77
CA GLY A 12 -3.53 11.17 15.88
C GLY A 12 -3.78 11.88 14.54
N HIS A 13 -2.80 12.62 14.00
CA HIS A 13 -2.84 13.09 12.62
C HIS A 13 -2.08 12.12 11.71
N GLU A 14 -2.88 11.35 10.97
CA GLU A 14 -2.66 10.74 9.65
C GLU A 14 -1.81 9.47 9.53
N GLU A 15 -2.38 8.34 9.99
CA GLU A 15 -2.06 7.00 9.48
C GLU A 15 -2.13 6.92 7.94
N VAL A 16 -3.07 7.66 7.36
CA VAL A 16 -3.25 7.87 5.92
C VAL A 16 -1.95 8.27 5.23
N GLY A 17 -1.18 9.21 5.77
CA GLY A 17 0.04 9.70 5.13
C GLY A 17 1.13 8.62 5.04
N TYR A 18 1.25 7.77 6.06
CA TYR A 18 2.20 6.65 6.06
C TYR A 18 1.86 5.63 4.97
N TYR A 19 0.61 5.17 4.92
CA TYR A 19 0.17 4.16 3.96
C TYR A 19 0.18 4.69 2.53
N LEU A 20 -0.28 5.93 2.33
CA LEU A 20 -0.27 6.58 1.03
C LEU A 20 1.16 6.80 0.53
N THR A 21 2.11 7.12 1.41
CA THR A 21 3.54 7.21 1.04
C THR A 21 4.06 5.87 0.51
N GLN A 22 3.64 4.74 1.07
CA GLN A 22 4.06 3.42 0.56
C GLN A 22 3.48 3.11 -0.82
N LEU A 23 2.22 3.47 -1.05
CA LEU A 23 1.61 3.41 -2.37
C LEU A 23 2.40 4.23 -3.40
N LEU A 24 2.73 5.47 -3.05
CA LEU A 24 3.36 6.41 -3.99
C LEU A 24 4.86 6.14 -4.21
N SER A 25 5.57 5.61 -3.23
CA SER A 25 7.04 5.44 -3.29
C SER A 25 7.49 4.00 -3.53
N GLY A 26 6.62 3.03 -3.33
CA GLY A 26 6.98 1.61 -3.34
C GLY A 26 7.93 1.18 -2.21
N HIS A 27 8.09 2.02 -1.18
CA HIS A 27 8.81 1.65 0.04
C HIS A 27 7.88 1.01 1.06
N GLY A 28 8.37 -0.01 1.76
CA GLY A 28 7.62 -0.65 2.85
C GLY A 28 7.68 -2.16 2.84
N TYR A 29 6.53 -2.80 3.06
CA TYR A 29 6.43 -4.25 3.31
C TYR A 29 6.51 -5.13 2.07
N PHE A 30 6.66 -4.56 0.88
CA PHE A 30 6.78 -5.32 -0.37
C PHE A 30 8.00 -6.25 -0.35
N LYS A 31 7.83 -7.52 -0.74
CA LYS A 31 8.98 -8.46 -0.77
C LYS A 31 10.13 -7.98 -1.64
N SER A 32 9.85 -7.28 -2.74
CA SER A 32 10.89 -6.64 -3.58
C SER A 32 11.72 -5.59 -2.84
N HIS A 33 11.13 -4.91 -1.85
CA HIS A 33 11.83 -3.97 -0.98
C HIS A 33 12.68 -4.71 0.06
N SER A 34 12.11 -5.72 0.72
CA SER A 34 12.81 -6.54 1.73
C SER A 34 14.04 -7.27 1.16
N GLN A 35 13.94 -7.82 -0.05
CA GLN A 35 15.05 -8.52 -0.70
C GLN A 35 16.29 -7.62 -0.90
N ARG A 36 16.12 -6.30 -1.02
CA ARG A 36 17.25 -5.35 -1.15
C ARG A 36 18.18 -5.37 0.06
N TYR A 37 17.67 -5.80 1.22
CA TYR A 37 18.40 -5.86 2.49
C TYR A 37 18.74 -7.29 2.92
N ASP A 38 18.02 -8.29 2.40
CA ASP A 38 18.27 -9.71 2.66
C ASP A 38 18.08 -10.54 1.39
N ASN A 39 19.20 -10.95 0.80
CA ASN A 39 19.23 -11.75 -0.44
C ASN A 39 18.73 -13.20 -0.25
N THR A 40 18.49 -13.65 1.00
CA THR A 40 17.90 -14.97 1.26
C THR A 40 16.38 -14.97 1.06
N LEU A 41 15.75 -13.79 1.04
CA LEU A 41 14.31 -13.64 0.83
C LEU A 41 13.98 -13.64 -0.66
N SER A 42 12.83 -14.24 -0.99
CA SER A 42 12.25 -14.17 -2.33
C SER A 42 11.43 -12.90 -2.50
N ALA A 43 11.64 -12.19 -3.62
CA ALA A 43 10.82 -11.06 -4.04
C ALA A 43 9.50 -11.47 -4.71
N LEU A 44 9.25 -12.76 -4.92
CA LEU A 44 8.07 -13.25 -5.64
C LEU A 44 6.79 -13.13 -4.79
N CYS A 45 5.69 -12.75 -5.45
CA CYS A 45 4.39 -12.71 -4.82
C CYS A 45 3.89 -14.13 -4.49
N PRO A 46 3.37 -14.38 -3.28
CA PRO A 46 2.88 -15.71 -2.89
C PRO A 46 1.65 -16.16 -3.70
N ALA A 47 0.85 -15.20 -4.18
CA ALA A 47 -0.33 -15.48 -5.00
C ALA A 47 -0.06 -15.39 -6.51
N CYS A 48 1.10 -14.86 -6.92
CA CYS A 48 1.51 -14.71 -8.32
C CYS A 48 2.96 -15.17 -8.48
N PRO A 49 3.20 -16.50 -8.59
CA PRO A 49 4.53 -17.09 -8.45
C PRO A 49 5.57 -16.63 -9.49
N SER A 50 5.14 -16.05 -10.62
CA SER A 50 6.00 -15.53 -11.68
C SER A 50 6.17 -14.00 -11.65
N THR A 51 5.62 -13.33 -10.62
CA THR A 51 5.56 -11.87 -10.55
C THR A 51 6.25 -11.39 -9.28
N ILE A 52 7.05 -10.32 -9.43
CA ILE A 52 7.67 -9.64 -8.30
C ILE A 52 6.58 -8.92 -7.50
N GLU A 53 6.61 -9.05 -6.18
CA GLU A 53 5.76 -8.27 -5.29
C GLU A 53 6.40 -6.90 -5.04
N ASP A 54 6.09 -5.95 -5.91
CA ASP A 54 6.30 -4.52 -5.73
C ASP A 54 4.97 -3.79 -5.52
N ALA A 55 5.04 -2.47 -5.31
CA ALA A 55 3.84 -1.68 -5.07
C ALA A 55 2.88 -1.67 -6.25
N GLU A 56 3.39 -1.59 -7.48
CA GLU A 56 2.55 -1.58 -8.67
C GLU A 56 1.75 -2.89 -8.77
N HIS A 57 2.43 -4.03 -8.67
CA HIS A 57 1.77 -5.32 -8.65
C HIS A 57 0.75 -5.40 -7.52
N VAL A 58 1.14 -5.06 -6.29
CA VAL A 58 0.27 -5.16 -5.12
C VAL A 58 -1.00 -4.31 -5.28
N PHE A 59 -0.85 -3.05 -5.66
CA PHE A 59 -1.96 -2.10 -5.67
C PHE A 59 -2.85 -2.18 -6.89
N PHE A 60 -2.35 -2.66 -8.04
CA PHE A 60 -3.10 -2.59 -9.30
C PHE A 60 -3.39 -3.96 -9.92
N HIS A 61 -2.66 -5.01 -9.56
CA HIS A 61 -2.75 -6.29 -10.28
C HIS A 61 -2.93 -7.52 -9.38
N CYS A 62 -2.48 -7.47 -8.13
CA CYS A 62 -2.37 -8.65 -7.29
C CYS A 62 -3.77 -9.18 -6.91
N PRO A 63 -4.09 -10.45 -7.18
CA PRO A 63 -5.42 -11.02 -6.87
C PRO A 63 -5.78 -10.98 -5.39
N ARG A 64 -4.77 -10.97 -4.49
CA ARG A 64 -5.01 -10.86 -3.04
C ARG A 64 -5.83 -9.63 -2.66
N PHE A 65 -5.62 -8.53 -3.38
CA PHE A 65 -6.20 -7.22 -3.08
C PHE A 65 -7.32 -6.84 -4.07
N HIS A 66 -7.90 -7.83 -4.75
CA HIS A 66 -8.94 -7.59 -5.75
C HIS A 66 -10.19 -6.93 -5.14
N GLU A 67 -10.64 -7.39 -3.99
CA GLU A 67 -11.85 -6.87 -3.32
C GLU A 67 -11.66 -5.41 -2.88
N GLU A 68 -10.48 -5.09 -2.35
CA GLU A 68 -10.08 -3.74 -1.95
C GLU A 68 -10.05 -2.79 -3.16
N ARG A 69 -9.49 -3.25 -4.30
CA ARG A 69 -9.48 -2.49 -5.55
C ARG A 69 -10.87 -2.29 -6.12
N GLU A 70 -11.67 -3.35 -6.22
CA GLU A 70 -13.04 -3.30 -6.74
C GLU A 70 -13.89 -2.30 -5.96
N SER A 71 -13.78 -2.33 -4.62
CA SER A 71 -14.47 -1.39 -3.74
C SER A 71 -14.06 0.06 -4.02
N LEU A 72 -12.76 0.33 -4.21
CA LEU A 72 -12.27 1.67 -4.55
C LEU A 72 -12.79 2.12 -5.92
N GLN A 73 -12.72 1.27 -6.94
CA GLN A 73 -13.15 1.55 -8.31
C GLN A 73 -14.66 1.84 -8.38
N GLN A 74 -15.48 1.13 -7.59
CA GLN A 74 -16.92 1.41 -7.49
C GLN A 74 -17.21 2.81 -6.93
N VAL A 75 -16.43 3.26 -5.95
CA VAL A 75 -16.58 4.59 -5.36
C VAL A 75 -16.09 5.69 -6.30
N LEU A 76 -14.95 5.47 -6.97
CA LEU A 76 -14.37 6.42 -7.92
C LEU A 76 -15.11 6.46 -9.26
N GLN A 77 -15.91 5.43 -9.57
CA GLN A 77 -16.57 5.24 -10.86
C GLN A 77 -15.60 5.19 -12.05
N GLU A 78 -14.36 4.78 -11.79
CA GLU A 78 -13.30 4.64 -12.77
C GLU A 78 -12.39 3.46 -12.39
N GLU A 79 -11.83 2.78 -13.39
CA GLU A 79 -10.76 1.80 -13.13
C GLU A 79 -9.50 2.52 -12.66
N ILE A 80 -8.81 1.93 -11.67
CA ILE A 80 -7.58 2.51 -11.14
C ILE A 80 -6.38 1.94 -11.89
N GLU A 81 -5.50 2.83 -12.30
CA GLU A 81 -4.23 2.54 -12.96
C GLU A 81 -3.11 3.36 -12.28
N PRO A 82 -1.85 2.91 -12.34
CA PRO A 82 -0.72 3.70 -11.86
C PRO A 82 -0.71 5.14 -12.39
N GLU A 83 -1.13 5.31 -13.65
CA GLU A 83 -1.13 6.57 -14.38
C GLU A 83 -2.24 7.54 -13.95
N ASN A 84 -3.37 7.04 -13.43
CA ASN A 84 -4.54 7.87 -13.12
C ASN A 84 -4.79 8.07 -11.61
N ILE A 85 -4.21 7.24 -10.74
CA ILE A 85 -4.55 7.25 -9.31
C ILE A 85 -4.31 8.60 -8.64
N ILE A 86 -3.22 9.30 -9.00
CA ILE A 86 -2.90 10.62 -8.46
C ILE A 86 -3.93 11.65 -8.93
N ARG A 87 -4.31 11.61 -10.21
CA ARG A 87 -5.34 12.51 -10.75
C ARG A 87 -6.65 12.31 -10.00
N LEU A 88 -7.13 11.06 -9.91
CA LEU A 88 -8.36 10.70 -9.22
C LEU A 88 -8.36 11.18 -7.76
N MET A 89 -7.25 10.95 -7.07
CA MET A 89 -7.06 11.35 -5.67
C MET A 89 -7.16 12.87 -5.45
N LEU A 90 -6.69 13.67 -6.41
CA LEU A 90 -6.64 15.14 -6.31
C LEU A 90 -7.94 15.85 -6.74
N GLU A 91 -8.90 15.14 -7.34
CA GLU A 91 -10.17 15.73 -7.79
C GLU A 91 -11.03 16.24 -6.63
N THR A 92 -11.09 15.50 -5.52
CA THR A 92 -11.85 15.90 -4.35
C THR A 92 -11.18 15.42 -3.06
N THR A 93 -11.45 16.10 -1.94
CA THR A 93 -11.06 15.60 -0.61
C THR A 93 -11.67 14.23 -0.31
N GLY A 94 -12.86 13.92 -0.85
CA GLY A 94 -13.48 12.61 -0.72
C GLY A 94 -12.67 11.51 -1.39
N ASN A 95 -12.23 11.74 -2.64
CA ASN A 95 -11.39 10.82 -3.39
C ASN A 95 -10.06 10.57 -2.67
N TRP A 96 -9.45 11.64 -2.14
CA TRP A 96 -8.26 11.53 -1.31
C TRP A 96 -8.45 10.54 -0.15
N LEU A 97 -9.53 10.71 0.62
CA LEU A 97 -9.80 9.88 1.80
C LEU A 97 -10.03 8.41 1.43
N VAL A 98 -10.75 8.12 0.34
CA VAL A 98 -11.03 6.73 -0.04
C VAL A 98 -9.79 6.04 -0.62
N VAL A 99 -8.96 6.74 -1.41
CA VAL A 99 -7.67 6.21 -1.88
C VAL A 99 -6.73 5.96 -0.71
N ALA A 100 -6.71 6.87 0.27
CA ALA A 100 -5.95 6.71 1.49
C ALA A 100 -6.39 5.49 2.32
N SER A 101 -7.70 5.29 2.49
CA SER A 101 -8.25 4.12 3.19
C SER A 101 -7.95 2.81 2.45
N PHE A 102 -8.00 2.82 1.11
CA PHE A 102 -7.56 1.70 0.29
C PHE A 102 -6.08 1.38 0.53
N ALA A 103 -5.20 2.38 0.48
CA ALA A 103 -3.77 2.21 0.77
C ALA A 103 -3.54 1.62 2.16
N GLN A 104 -4.26 2.12 3.17
CA GLN A 104 -4.22 1.61 4.53
C GLN A 104 -4.60 0.13 4.62
N SER A 105 -5.71 -0.26 4.01
CA SER A 105 -6.21 -1.65 4.03
C SER A 105 -5.17 -2.61 3.43
N VAL A 106 -4.67 -2.30 2.23
CA VAL A 106 -3.70 -3.14 1.53
C VAL A 106 -2.41 -3.29 2.33
N ILE A 107 -1.81 -2.19 2.78
CA ILE A 107 -0.53 -2.23 3.51
C ILE A 107 -0.69 -2.89 4.89
N THR A 108 -1.82 -2.70 5.57
CA THR A 108 -2.06 -3.33 6.88
C THR A 108 -2.06 -4.85 6.74
N ARG A 109 -2.75 -5.36 5.71
CA ARG A 109 -2.78 -6.79 5.40
C ARG A 109 -1.41 -7.31 4.95
N LEU A 110 -0.69 -6.57 4.10
CA LEU A 110 0.67 -6.92 3.68
C LEU A 110 1.64 -7.02 4.86
N ARG A 111 1.52 -6.09 5.82
CA ARG A 111 2.30 -6.09 7.06
C ARG A 111 1.99 -7.30 7.94
N GLN A 112 0.71 -7.67 8.08
CA GLN A 112 0.31 -8.86 8.84
C GLN A 112 0.91 -10.12 8.23
N GLU A 113 0.79 -10.29 6.92
CA GLU A 113 1.38 -11.42 6.18
C GLU A 113 2.91 -11.49 6.34
N ALA A 114 3.59 -10.36 6.39
CA ALA A 114 5.04 -10.30 6.61
C ALA A 114 5.47 -10.63 8.04
N GLN A 115 4.59 -10.52 9.04
CA GLN A 115 4.86 -10.82 10.44
C GLN A 115 4.59 -12.30 10.81
N GLU A 116 3.90 -13.03 9.94
CA GLU A 116 3.55 -14.45 10.11
C GLU A 116 4.54 -15.42 9.44
N MET A 117 5.57 -14.88 8.77
CA MET A 117 6.69 -15.64 8.15
C MET A 117 7.88 -15.78 9.09
#